data_AF-A0A512HN13-F1
#
_entry.id   AF-A0A512HN13-F1
#
_cell.length_a   1.000
_cell.length_b   1.000
_cell.length_c   1.000
_cell.angle_alpha   90.00
_cell.angle_beta   90.00
_cell.angle_gamma   90.00
#
_symmetry.space_group_name_H-M   'P 1'
#
loop_
_entity.id
_entity.type
_entity.pdbx_description
1 polymer ?
#
loop_
_entity_poly.entity_id
_entity_poly.type
_entity_poly.pdbx_seq_one_letter_code
_entity_poly.pdbx_strand_id
1 'polypeptide(L)'
;MAAPDRAWDTDITYIRTCEGFAYLAVVIDLYSRRVIGWAMQSRQTTDVVLLALLMAVWRRKPKDQGSQFTSMDWATFLKQAIQ
;
A
#
# COMPACT_ATOMS: atom_id res chain seq x y z
N MET A 1 -16.87 -13.69 10.91
CA MET A 1 -17.12 -12.33 11.45
C MET A 1 -16.08 -11.39 10.86
N ALA A 2 -16.51 -10.22 10.39
CA ALA A 2 -15.57 -9.19 9.93
C ALA A 2 -14.81 -8.63 11.14
N ALA A 3 -13.49 -8.43 10.99
CA ALA A 3 -12.62 -7.86 12.01
C ALA A 3 -11.64 -6.88 11.33
N PRO A 4 -11.09 -5.89 12.06
CA PRO A 4 -10.00 -5.07 11.53
C PRO A 4 -8.86 -5.96 11.07
N ASP A 5 -8.12 -5.51 10.06
CA ASP A 5 -6.92 -6.22 9.65
C ASP A 5 -7.23 -7.66 9.20
N ARG A 6 -8.32 -7.82 8.44
CA ARG A 6 -8.66 -9.09 7.76
C ARG A 6 -8.77 -8.94 6.25
N ALA A 7 -9.39 -7.88 5.76
CA ALA A 7 -9.59 -7.65 4.34
C ALA A 7 -9.32 -6.19 4.01
N TRP A 8 -8.58 -5.97 2.93
CA TRP A 8 -8.15 -4.65 2.48
C TRP A 8 -8.59 -4.43 1.04
N ASP A 9 -8.77 -3.17 0.69
CA ASP A 9 -9.06 -2.75 -0.68
C ASP A 9 -8.08 -1.66 -1.09
N THR A 10 -7.78 -1.60 -2.38
CA THR A 10 -6.76 -0.71 -2.95
C THR A 10 -7.27 -0.11 -4.24
N ASP A 11 -7.19 1.21 -4.34
CA ASP A 11 -7.53 1.95 -5.55
C ASP A 11 -6.40 2.90 -5.96
N ILE A 12 -6.32 3.18 -7.26
CA ILE A 12 -5.39 4.15 -7.83
C ILE A 12 -6.20 5.21 -8.56
N THR A 13 -5.99 6.45 -8.16
CA THR A 13 -6.59 7.61 -8.82
C THR A 13 -5.51 8.60 -9.24
N TYR A 14 -5.88 9.55 -10.09
CA TYR A 14 -5.02 10.67 -10.44
C TYR A 14 -5.62 11.97 -9.91
N ILE A 15 -4.77 12.79 -9.29
CA ILE A 15 -5.15 14.07 -8.70
C ILE A 15 -4.46 15.16 -9.49
N ARG A 16 -5.21 16.20 -9.85
CA ARG A 16 -4.67 17.39 -10.50
C ARG A 16 -4.01 18.29 -9.45
N THR A 17 -2.76 18.64 -9.68
CA THR A 17 -1.98 19.57 -8.85
C THR A 17 -1.63 20.82 -9.66
N CYS A 18 -1.09 21.85 -9.01
CA CYS A 18 -0.61 23.06 -9.69
C CYS A 18 0.59 22.78 -10.61
N GLU A 19 1.29 21.66 -10.42
CA GLU A 19 2.49 21.26 -11.16
C GLU A 19 2.21 20.15 -12.20
N GLY A 20 0.95 19.71 -12.34
CA GLY A 20 0.57 18.66 -13.28
C GLY A 20 -0.43 17.67 -12.70
N PHE A 21 -0.23 16.38 -12.96
CA PHE A 21 -1.03 15.30 -12.37
C PHE A 21 -0.13 14.41 -11.51
N ALA A 22 -0.71 13.86 -10.46
CA ALA A 22 -0.08 12.85 -9.64
C ALA A 22 -0.98 11.65 -9.46
N TYR A 23 -0.40 10.46 -9.52
CA TYR A 23 -1.06 9.22 -9.24
C TYR A 23 -1.01 8.98 -7.73
N LEU A 24 -2.16 8.76 -7.12
CA LEU A 24 -2.32 8.43 -5.71
C LEU A 24 -2.84 6.99 -5.62
N ALA A 25 -2.08 6.13 -4.96
CA ALA A 25 -2.55 4.82 -4.53
C ALA A 25 -2.95 4.89 -3.06
N VAL A 26 -4.09 4.29 -2.71
CA VAL A 26 -4.61 4.23 -1.33
C VAL A 26 -4.99 2.81 -0.99
N VAL A 27 -4.64 2.38 0.22
CA VAL A 27 -5.03 1.09 0.81
C VAL A 27 -5.92 1.36 2.02
N ILE A 28 -7.12 0.78 2.02
CA ILE A 28 -8.09 0.89 3.10
C ILE A 28 -8.33 -0.45 3.79
N ASP A 29 -8.54 -0.41 5.10
CA ASP A 29 -9.08 -1.56 5.82
C ASP A 29 -10.61 -1.61 5.66
N LEU A 30 -11.13 -2.73 5.12
CA LEU A 30 -12.56 -2.83 4.77
C LEU A 30 -13.48 -2.85 5.99
N TYR A 31 -12.96 -3.24 7.16
CA TYR A 31 -13.73 -3.23 8.40
C TYR A 31 -13.80 -1.82 9.02
N SER A 32 -12.66 -1.19 9.25
CA SER A 32 -12.57 0.11 9.94
C SER A 32 -12.75 1.32 9.02
N ARG A 33 -12.69 1.12 7.69
CA ARG A 33 -12.69 2.16 6.65
C ARG A 33 -11.55 3.16 6.78
N ARG A 34 -10.48 2.81 7.51
CA ARG A 34 -9.31 3.66 7.70
C ARG A 34 -8.32 3.48 6.55
N VAL A 35 -7.68 4.57 6.17
CA VAL A 35 -6.52 4.54 5.27
C VAL A 35 -5.32 3.99 6.04
N ILE A 36 -4.90 2.80 5.66
CA ILE A 36 -3.78 2.10 6.29
C ILE A 36 -2.48 2.24 5.48
N GLY A 37 -2.54 2.63 4.22
CA GLY A 37 -1.35 2.97 3.43
C GLY A 37 -1.71 3.87 2.25
N TRP A 38 -0.77 4.71 1.81
CA TRP A 38 -0.98 5.57 0.65
C TRP A 38 0.36 6.02 0.08
N ALA A 39 0.47 6.22 -1.23
CA ALA A 39 1.66 6.82 -1.85
C ALA A 39 1.27 7.63 -3.07
N MET A 40 2.09 8.63 -3.42
CA MET A 40 1.83 9.52 -4.54
C MET A 40 3.08 9.71 -5.40
N GLN A 41 2.93 9.65 -6.73
CA GLN A 41 4.02 9.89 -7.68
C GLN A 41 3.52 10.67 -8.91
N SER A 42 4.40 11.43 -9.55
CA SER A 42 4.08 12.18 -10.78
C SER A 42 3.94 11.29 -12.02
N ARG A 43 4.36 10.01 -11.95
CA ARG A 43 4.29 9.05 -13.06
C ARG A 43 3.48 7.82 -12.64
N GLN A 44 2.69 7.27 -13.56
CA GLN A 44 1.97 6.02 -13.36
C GLN A 44 2.95 4.85 -13.41
N THR A 45 3.49 4.46 -12.26
CA THR A 45 4.39 3.32 -12.09
C THR A 45 3.71 2.30 -11.18
N THR A 46 4.12 1.04 -11.29
CA THR A 46 3.74 0.02 -10.29
C THR A 46 4.21 0.38 -8.88
N ASP A 47 5.26 1.19 -8.78
CA ASP A 47 5.92 1.55 -7.52
C ASP A 47 4.99 2.30 -6.57
N VAL A 48 4.07 3.13 -7.08
CA VAL A 48 3.12 3.87 -6.23
C VAL A 48 2.22 2.92 -5.43
N VAL A 49 1.77 1.82 -6.04
CA VAL A 49 0.95 0.81 -5.38
C VAL A 49 1.78 0.00 -4.39
N LEU A 50 2.99 -0.38 -4.79
CA LEU A 50 3.92 -1.14 -3.94
C LEU A 50 4.25 -0.38 -2.65
N LEU A 51 4.47 0.94 -2.74
CA LEU A 51 4.74 1.80 -1.59
C LEU A 51 3.51 1.91 -0.68
N ALA A 52 2.31 2.08 -1.25
CA ALA A 52 1.08 2.15 -0.46
C ALA A 52 0.82 0.83 0.29
N LEU A 53 1.02 -0.32 -0.34
CA LEU A 53 0.91 -1.64 0.28
C LEU A 53 1.99 -1.88 1.34
N LEU A 54 3.24 -1.46 1.09
CA LEU A 54 4.32 -1.54 2.08
C LEU A 54 3.94 -0.82 3.38
N MET A 55 3.41 0.39 3.27
CA MET A 55 2.94 1.16 4.43
C MET A 55 1.80 0.46 5.18
N ALA A 56 0.83 -0.12 4.45
CA ALA A 56 -0.27 -0.87 5.04
C ALA A 56 0.22 -2.10 5.82
N VAL A 57 1.15 -2.86 5.24
CA VAL A 57 1.75 -4.04 5.89
C VAL A 57 2.57 -3.66 7.12
N TRP A 58 3.38 -2.60 7.02
CA TRP A 58 4.17 -2.12 8.15
C TRP A 58 3.32 -1.70 9.34
N ARG A 59 2.17 -1.04 9.09
CA ARG A 59 1.24 -0.68 10.17
C ARG A 59 0.58 -1.87 10.85
N ARG A 60 0.48 -3.03 10.18
CA ARG A 60 -0.11 -4.25 10.75
C ARG A 60 0.83 -5.03 11.68
N LYS A 61 2.14 -4.85 11.57
CA LYS A 61 3.14 -5.62 12.33
C LYS A 61 4.03 -4.73 13.20
N PRO A 62 3.61 -4.36 14.42
CA PRO A 62 4.48 -3.67 15.37
C PRO A 62 5.24 -4.71 16.21
N LYS A 63 6.41 -5.15 15.72
CA LYS A 63 7.61 -5.52 16.50
C LYS A 63 8.64 -6.18 15.56
N ASP A 64 9.76 -5.48 15.40
CA ASP A 64 11.06 -5.97 14.93
C ASP A 64 11.12 -6.74 13.62
N GLN A 65 11.31 -6.08 12.46
CA GLN A 65 12.18 -6.61 11.40
C GLN A 65 12.88 -5.46 10.65
N GLY A 66 14.19 -5.33 10.91
CA GLY A 66 15.06 -4.34 10.31
C GLY A 66 15.27 -4.50 8.81
N SER A 67 15.42 -3.36 8.14
CA SER A 67 16.29 -3.02 7.00
C SER A 67 16.58 -3.99 5.84
N GLN A 68 15.88 -5.12 5.67
CA GLN A 68 16.20 -6.10 4.63
C GLN A 68 14.96 -6.50 3.83
N PHE A 69 14.51 -5.62 2.95
CA PHE A 69 13.66 -6.02 1.83
C PHE A 69 14.30 -5.54 0.54
N THR A 70 15.02 -6.44 -0.13
CA THR A 70 15.48 -6.21 -1.51
C THR A 70 14.32 -6.42 -2.49
N SER A 71 14.42 -5.85 -3.69
CA SER A 71 13.32 -5.77 -4.66
C SER A 71 12.75 -7.13 -5.10
N MET A 72 13.54 -8.21 -5.10
CA MET A 72 13.08 -9.56 -5.46
C MET A 72 12.26 -10.24 -4.37
N ASP A 73 12.67 -10.11 -3.11
CA ASP A 73 11.96 -10.70 -1.97
C ASP A 73 10.58 -10.05 -1.80
N TRP A 74 10.46 -8.77 -2.20
CA TRP A 74 9.23 -7.99 -2.13
C TRP A 74 8.12 -8.48 -3.08
N ALA A 75 8.47 -8.81 -4.34
CA ALA A 75 7.51 -9.35 -5.29
C ALA A 75 6.95 -10.72 -4.84
N THR A 76 7.79 -11.52 -4.18
CA THR A 76 7.40 -12.81 -3.60
C THR A 76 6.54 -12.63 -2.36
N PHE A 77 6.88 -11.67 -1.49
CA PHE A 77 6.09 -11.31 -0.31
C PHE A 77 4.67 -10.85 -0.69
N LEU A 78 4.53 -10.00 -1.71
CA LEU A 78 3.22 -9.52 -2.16
C LEU A 78 2.35 -10.64 -2.75
N LYS A 79 2.94 -11.62 -3.44
CA LYS A 79 2.20 -12.81 -3.89
C LYS A 79 1.63 -13.63 -2.73
N GLN A 80 2.34 -13.70 -1.61
CA GLN A 80 1.90 -14.42 -0.41
C GLN A 80 0.90 -13.61 0.42
N ALA A 81 1.01 -12.28 0.44
CA ALA A 81 0.12 -11.40 1.21
C ALA A 81 -1.26 -11.20 0.55
N ILE A 82 -1.39 -11.49 -0.75
CA ILE A 82 -2.61 -11.30 -1.56
C ILE A 82 -3.38 -12.64 -1.75
N GLN A 83 -2.91 -13.76 -1.18
CA GLN A 83 -3.56 -15.08 -1.27
C GLN A 83 -4.59 -15.32 -0.16
#